data_AF-A0A7J9MAC6-F1
#
_entry.id   AF-A0A7J9MAC6-F1
#
_cell.length_a   1.000
_cell.length_b   1.000
_cell.length_c   1.000
_cell.angle_alpha   90.00
_cell.angle_beta   90.00
_cell.angle_gamma   90.00
#
_symmetry.space_group_name_H-M   'P 1'
#
loop_
_entity.id
_entity.type
_entity.pdbx_description
1 polymer ?
#
loop_
_entity_poly.entity_id
_entity_poly.type
_entity_poly.pdbx_seq_one_letter_code
_entity_poly.pdbx_strand_id
1 'polypeptide(L)'
;MESSAAKYCCDNINNHESSSQSQTSTCMQKFRLYETRSNFYMIGRDKSRTYWRVLKIDRLDPSELNIREDSTTYTESECSELLRRIHEGNISTGGLRFVTICYGIVGFIKFLGPYYMLLITKRRQIGSIRGHNVYAVSKTEMIPVPNATVNSSIADSKDENRYKKLLCSVDLTKDFFFSYSYHVMLSLQKNLCNNEPGQFLYETMFVWNEFLTRGIRGHLQNTLWTVALVYGFFKQATLSVSGRDFKLTLIARRSRHYAGTRYLKRGVNEKGRVANDVETEQIVFEDVPDGLPTEVTSVVQNRGSIPLFWSQETSRLNLKPDIICMCL
;
A
#
# COMPACT_ATOMS: atom_id res chain seq x y z
N MET A 1 -25.27 30.51 32.06
CA MET A 1 -23.94 30.66 31.41
C MET A 1 -23.55 29.36 30.75
N GLU A 2 -24.35 28.96 29.77
CA GLU A 2 -24.11 27.90 28.78
C GLU A 2 -24.95 28.33 27.56
N SER A 3 -24.49 28.06 26.34
CA SER A 3 -25.03 28.52 25.03
C SER A 3 -24.41 29.78 24.40
N SER A 4 -23.10 29.78 24.15
CA SER A 4 -22.51 30.71 23.16
C SER A 4 -21.36 30.13 22.33
N ALA A 5 -20.70 29.05 22.78
CA ALA A 5 -19.55 28.49 22.07
C ALA A 5 -19.89 27.64 20.82
N ALA A 6 -21.15 27.20 20.64
CA ALA A 6 -21.54 26.34 19.52
C ALA A 6 -22.00 27.10 18.26
N LYS A 7 -22.07 28.44 18.31
CA LYS A 7 -22.62 29.25 17.20
C LYS A 7 -21.54 29.89 16.30
N TYR A 8 -20.29 29.93 16.74
CA TYR A 8 -19.20 30.55 15.98
C TYR A 8 -18.54 29.67 14.91
N CYS A 9 -18.91 28.40 14.79
CA CYS A 9 -18.42 27.52 13.72
C CYS A 9 -19.33 27.45 12.48
N CYS A 10 -20.53 28.05 12.52
CA CYS A 10 -21.52 27.91 11.44
C CYS A 10 -21.57 29.08 10.44
N ASP A 11 -20.92 30.22 10.70
CA ASP A 11 -21.13 31.44 9.90
C ASP A 11 -20.01 31.75 8.88
N ASN A 12 -19.03 30.86 8.68
CA ASN A 12 -18.01 31.01 7.62
C ASN A 12 -18.18 30.05 6.43
N ILE A 13 -19.35 29.40 6.32
CA ILE A 13 -19.72 28.58 5.16
C ILE A 13 -20.68 29.41 4.31
N ASN A 14 -20.18 30.45 3.63
CA ASN A 14 -20.84 31.08 2.48
C ASN A 14 -19.89 32.11 1.89
N ASN A 15 -19.07 31.65 0.93
CA ASN A 15 -18.56 32.39 -0.23
C ASN A 15 -17.28 31.69 -0.74
N HIS A 16 -17.48 30.58 -1.45
CA HIS A 16 -16.66 30.14 -2.57
C HIS A 16 -17.39 28.98 -3.24
N GLU A 17 -18.40 29.31 -4.05
CA GLU A 17 -18.82 28.42 -5.12
C GLU A 17 -17.68 28.36 -6.15
N SER A 18 -16.71 27.49 -5.90
CA SER A 18 -15.85 26.97 -6.94
C SER A 18 -16.33 25.56 -7.26
N SER A 19 -16.64 25.35 -8.54
CA SER A 19 -17.10 24.09 -9.10
C SER A 19 -16.20 22.94 -8.67
N SER A 20 -16.68 22.10 -7.76
CA SER A 20 -16.01 20.86 -7.35
C SER A 20 -16.18 19.81 -8.46
N GLN A 21 -15.53 20.05 -9.60
CA GLN A 21 -15.22 18.97 -10.52
C GLN A 21 -14.31 18.01 -9.74
N SER A 22 -14.80 16.80 -9.49
CA SER A 22 -13.99 15.72 -8.94
C SER A 22 -12.75 15.56 -9.81
N GLN A 23 -11.60 16.05 -9.35
CA GLN A 23 -10.32 15.69 -9.94
C GLN A 23 -10.18 14.19 -9.74
N THR A 24 -10.60 13.41 -10.73
CA THR A 24 -10.31 11.99 -10.79
C THR A 24 -8.80 11.89 -10.95
N SER A 25 -8.08 11.80 -9.84
CA SER A 25 -6.64 11.55 -9.86
C SER A 25 -6.42 10.30 -10.71
N THR A 26 -5.73 10.51 -11.82
CA THR A 26 -5.46 9.51 -12.85
C THR A 26 -4.50 8.48 -12.26
N CYS A 27 -5.06 7.43 -11.67
CA CYS A 27 -4.32 6.35 -11.03
C CYS A 27 -4.14 5.18 -12.00
N MET A 28 -2.93 4.64 -12.07
CA MET A 28 -2.68 3.38 -12.77
C MET A 28 -3.22 2.21 -11.95
N GLN A 29 -3.96 1.30 -12.59
CA GLN A 29 -4.69 0.24 -11.88
C GLN A 29 -4.40 -1.17 -12.41
N LYS A 30 -3.83 -1.28 -13.60
CA LYS A 30 -3.49 -2.56 -14.22
C LYS A 30 -2.18 -2.43 -14.96
N PHE A 31 -1.33 -3.42 -14.75
CA PHE A 31 0.01 -3.45 -15.28
C PHE A 31 0.26 -4.78 -16.01
N ARG A 32 1.08 -4.74 -17.05
CA ARG A 32 1.59 -5.92 -17.76
C ARG A 32 3.10 -5.92 -17.65
N LEU A 33 3.65 -7.01 -17.13
CA LEU A 33 5.09 -7.22 -17.06
C LEU A 33 5.55 -8.03 -18.27
N TYR A 34 6.54 -7.50 -18.96
CA TYR A 34 7.27 -8.17 -20.01
C TYR A 34 8.75 -8.24 -19.66
N GLU A 35 9.46 -9.16 -20.28
CA GLU A 35 10.88 -9.33 -20.08
C GLU A 35 11.62 -9.56 -21.40
N THR A 36 12.84 -9.04 -21.46
CA THR A 36 13.88 -9.43 -22.41
C THR A 36 15.06 -9.98 -21.62
N ARG A 37 16.13 -10.39 -22.30
CA ARG A 37 17.36 -10.81 -21.62
C ARG A 37 17.90 -9.73 -20.67
N SER A 38 17.87 -8.47 -21.07
CA SER A 38 18.52 -7.37 -20.36
C SER A 38 17.60 -6.58 -19.43
N ASN A 39 16.28 -6.59 -19.67
CA ASN A 39 15.36 -5.68 -18.98
C ASN A 39 14.00 -6.32 -18.71
N PHE A 40 13.36 -5.89 -17.63
CA PHE A 40 11.92 -5.96 -17.50
C PHE A 40 11.29 -4.66 -17.98
N TYR A 41 10.09 -4.77 -18.54
CA TYR A 41 9.25 -3.66 -18.97
C TYR A 41 7.88 -3.79 -18.31
N MET A 42 7.54 -2.88 -17.41
CA MET A 42 6.21 -2.79 -16.80
C MET A 42 5.40 -1.75 -17.55
N ILE A 43 4.30 -2.18 -18.15
CA ILE A 43 3.37 -1.32 -18.88
C ILE A 43 2.17 -1.05 -17.99
N GLY A 44 2.08 0.16 -17.45
CA GLY A 44 0.98 0.60 -16.61
C GLY A 44 -0.07 1.34 -17.40
N ARG A 45 -1.34 1.12 -17.06
CA ARG A 45 -2.47 1.87 -17.61
C ARG A 45 -3.49 2.23 -16.56
N ASP A 46 -4.24 3.27 -16.84
CA ASP A 46 -5.34 3.72 -16.02
C ASP A 46 -6.62 2.88 -16.26
N LYS A 47 -7.69 3.23 -15.53
CA LYS A 47 -8.99 2.55 -15.64
C LYS A 47 -9.68 2.85 -16.96
N SER A 48 -9.62 4.10 -17.42
CA SER A 48 -10.28 4.57 -18.65
C SER A 48 -9.54 4.15 -19.92
N ARG A 49 -8.31 3.64 -19.82
CA ARG A 49 -7.46 3.28 -20.96
C ARG A 49 -7.22 4.49 -21.85
N THR A 50 -6.92 5.62 -21.23
CA THR A 50 -6.62 6.88 -21.92
C THR A 50 -5.12 7.08 -22.04
N TYR A 51 -4.34 6.57 -21.09
CA TYR A 51 -2.89 6.69 -21.14
C TYR A 51 -2.14 5.49 -20.57
N TRP A 52 -0.95 5.26 -21.14
CA TRP A 52 -0.02 4.20 -20.79
C TRP A 52 1.32 4.80 -20.40
N ARG A 53 1.94 4.21 -19.38
CA ARG A 53 3.30 4.53 -18.92
C ARG A 53 4.17 3.29 -19.02
N VAL A 54 5.47 3.50 -19.13
CA VAL A 54 6.46 2.44 -19.27
C VAL A 54 7.52 2.58 -18.20
N LEU A 55 7.72 1.52 -17.42
CA LEU A 55 8.82 1.41 -16.47
C LEU A 55 9.80 0.36 -16.99
N LYS A 56 11.08 0.72 -17.04
CA LYS A 56 12.17 -0.16 -17.40
C LYS A 56 12.98 -0.50 -16.15
N ILE A 57 13.23 -1.80 -15.93
CA ILE A 57 14.01 -2.31 -14.80
C ILE A 57 15.14 -3.15 -15.38
N ASP A 58 16.38 -2.79 -15.04
CA ASP A 58 17.57 -3.53 -15.50
C ASP A 58 17.63 -4.93 -14.87
N ARG A 59 18.13 -5.91 -15.64
CA ARG A 59 18.30 -7.30 -15.22
C ARG A 59 19.74 -7.79 -15.32
N LEU A 60 20.68 -6.93 -15.71
CA LEU A 60 22.07 -7.29 -15.92
C LEU A 60 22.95 -6.90 -14.73
N ASP A 61 22.55 -5.90 -13.95
CA ASP A 61 23.20 -5.55 -12.68
C ASP A 61 22.66 -6.44 -11.54
N PRO A 62 23.48 -7.34 -10.96
CA PRO A 62 23.06 -8.19 -9.85
C PRO A 62 23.10 -7.46 -8.50
N SER A 63 23.78 -6.31 -8.43
CA SER A 63 24.12 -5.62 -7.19
C SER A 63 23.16 -4.49 -6.88
N GLU A 64 22.81 -3.70 -7.88
CA GLU A 64 21.99 -2.49 -7.74
C GLU A 64 20.64 -2.58 -8.45
N LEU A 65 19.65 -1.88 -7.88
CA LEU A 65 18.30 -1.82 -8.45
C LEU A 65 18.18 -0.62 -9.39
N ASN A 66 18.51 -0.83 -10.67
CA ASN A 66 18.42 0.22 -11.68
C ASN A 66 17.03 0.27 -12.32
N ILE A 67 16.25 1.31 -12.00
CA ILE A 67 14.89 1.51 -12.50
C ILE A 67 14.79 2.88 -13.16
N ARG A 68 14.13 2.95 -14.32
CA ARG A 68 13.85 4.20 -15.03
C ARG A 68 12.44 4.22 -15.58
N GLU A 69 11.71 5.31 -15.35
CA GLU A 69 10.42 5.57 -15.97
C GLU A 69 10.62 6.33 -17.28
N ASP A 70 9.91 5.90 -18.33
CA ASP A 70 9.83 6.67 -19.57
C ASP A 70 8.95 7.90 -19.35
N SER A 71 9.49 9.08 -19.63
CA SER A 71 8.77 10.35 -19.48
C SER A 71 7.55 10.46 -20.40
N THR A 72 7.52 9.69 -21.48
CA THR A 72 6.48 9.73 -22.51
C THR A 72 5.19 9.10 -22.00
N THR A 73 4.08 9.74 -22.31
CA THR A 73 2.74 9.17 -22.13
C THR A 73 2.29 8.60 -23.47
N TYR A 74 1.90 7.34 -23.50
CA TYR A 74 1.52 6.63 -24.73
C TYR A 74 0.02 6.40 -24.81
N THR A 75 -0.48 6.30 -26.04
CA THR A 75 -1.75 5.66 -26.38
C THR A 75 -1.60 4.14 -26.49
N GLU A 76 -2.72 3.41 -26.63
CA GLU A 76 -2.68 1.94 -26.77
C GLU A 76 -1.90 1.50 -28.02
N SER A 77 -2.08 2.20 -29.14
CA SER A 77 -1.42 1.90 -30.41
C SER A 77 0.07 2.18 -30.35
N GLU A 78 0.49 3.34 -29.84
CA GLU A 78 1.90 3.69 -29.68
C GLU A 78 2.61 2.75 -28.72
N CYS A 79 1.95 2.35 -27.64
CA CYS A 79 2.51 1.39 -26.69
C CYS A 79 2.67 0.00 -27.33
N SER A 80 1.70 -0.44 -28.13
CA SER A 80 1.79 -1.70 -28.87
C SER A 80 2.95 -1.69 -29.86
N GLU A 81 3.13 -0.57 -30.58
CA GLU A 81 4.22 -0.36 -31.52
C GLU A 81 5.59 -0.30 -30.82
N LEU A 82 5.66 0.33 -29.64
CA LEU A 82 6.86 0.29 -28.79
C LEU A 82 7.23 -1.15 -28.40
N LEU A 83 6.26 -1.94 -27.92
CA LEU A 83 6.50 -3.34 -27.55
C LEU A 83 6.95 -4.18 -28.75
N ARG A 84 6.39 -3.94 -29.94
CA ARG A 84 6.81 -4.59 -31.19
C ARG A 84 8.28 -4.29 -31.51
N ARG A 85 8.67 -3.01 -31.48
CA ARG A 85 10.07 -2.60 -31.73
C ARG A 85 11.04 -3.17 -30.70
N ILE A 86 10.65 -3.22 -29.42
CA ILE A 86 11.45 -3.87 -28.37
C ILE A 86 11.59 -5.38 -28.67
N HIS A 87 10.51 -6.04 -29.07
CA HIS A 87 10.56 -7.45 -29.43
C HIS A 87 11.54 -7.70 -30.58
N GLU A 88 11.41 -6.98 -31.68
CA GLU A 88 12.26 -7.09 -32.87
C GLU A 88 13.73 -6.84 -32.56
N GLY A 89 14.02 -5.78 -31.79
CA GLY A 89 15.38 -5.46 -31.37
C GLY A 89 16.02 -6.49 -30.43
N ASN A 90 15.24 -7.42 -29.87
CA ASN A 90 15.73 -8.46 -28.95
C ASN A 90 15.57 -9.88 -29.49
N ILE A 91 15.13 -10.09 -30.75
CA ILE A 91 14.87 -11.41 -31.35
C ILE A 91 16.06 -12.37 -31.16
N SER A 92 17.29 -11.88 -31.36
CA SER A 92 18.52 -12.69 -31.21
C SER A 92 18.74 -13.24 -29.80
N THR A 93 18.07 -12.67 -28.79
CA THR A 93 18.14 -13.09 -27.38
C THR A 93 16.82 -13.65 -26.85
N GLY A 94 15.89 -14.04 -27.74
CA GLY A 94 14.58 -14.60 -27.40
C GLY A 94 13.42 -13.61 -27.47
N GLY A 95 13.67 -12.37 -27.89
CA GLY A 95 12.66 -11.33 -28.05
C GLY A 95 12.10 -10.81 -26.73
N LEU A 96 10.97 -10.10 -26.84
CA LEU A 96 10.15 -9.67 -25.71
C LEU A 96 9.14 -10.76 -25.35
N ARG A 97 9.16 -11.22 -24.10
CA ARG A 97 8.26 -12.23 -23.55
C ARG A 97 7.30 -11.62 -22.53
N PHE A 98 6.03 -12.01 -22.60
CA PHE A 98 5.07 -11.67 -21.55
C PHE A 98 5.29 -12.53 -20.31
N VAL A 99 5.29 -11.90 -19.13
CA VAL A 99 5.51 -12.58 -17.85
C VAL A 99 4.20 -12.74 -17.10
N THR A 100 3.55 -11.63 -16.74
CA THR A 100 2.32 -11.67 -15.94
C THR A 100 1.54 -10.35 -16.01
N ILE A 101 0.27 -10.41 -15.62
CA ILE A 101 -0.53 -9.23 -15.30
C ILE A 101 -0.42 -8.99 -13.80
N CYS A 102 -0.24 -7.74 -13.40
CA CYS A 102 -0.29 -7.36 -12.00
C CYS A 102 -1.12 -6.08 -11.79
N TYR A 103 -1.37 -5.81 -10.52
CA TYR A 103 -2.29 -4.79 -10.02
C TYR A 103 -1.57 -3.80 -9.09
N GLY A 104 -0.25 -3.85 -9.05
CA GLY A 104 0.59 -2.98 -8.24
C GLY A 104 1.87 -3.68 -7.81
N ILE A 105 2.93 -2.90 -7.67
CA ILE A 105 4.19 -3.35 -7.09
C ILE A 105 4.07 -3.22 -5.56
N VAL A 106 4.26 -4.34 -4.85
CA VAL A 106 4.36 -4.34 -3.37
C VAL A 106 5.70 -3.74 -2.96
N GLY A 107 6.76 -4.03 -3.72
CA GLY A 107 8.06 -3.41 -3.58
C GLY A 107 9.18 -4.32 -4.03
N PHE A 108 10.41 -3.90 -3.74
CA PHE A 108 11.63 -4.63 -4.05
C PHE A 108 12.36 -4.96 -2.75
N ILE A 109 13.02 -6.12 -2.72
CA ILE A 109 13.83 -6.53 -1.59
C ILE A 109 15.08 -7.25 -2.06
N LYS A 110 16.20 -6.94 -1.44
CA LYS A 110 17.44 -7.69 -1.54
C LYS A 110 17.70 -8.36 -0.20
N PHE A 111 17.96 -9.66 -0.21
CA PHE A 111 18.38 -10.39 0.99
C PHE A 111 19.92 -10.44 1.00
N LEU A 112 20.52 -11.60 0.72
CA LEU A 112 21.97 -11.74 0.55
C LEU A 112 22.38 -11.73 -0.93
N GLY A 113 21.52 -12.27 -1.79
CA GLY A 113 21.76 -12.39 -3.22
C GLY A 113 21.07 -11.29 -4.04
N PRO A 114 20.28 -11.65 -5.06
CA PRO A 114 19.70 -10.70 -6.00
C PRO A 114 18.54 -9.89 -5.41
N TYR A 115 18.14 -8.84 -6.12
CA TYR A 115 16.86 -8.20 -5.87
C TYR A 115 15.70 -9.08 -6.31
N TYR A 116 14.61 -9.05 -5.55
CA TYR A 116 13.32 -9.64 -5.86
C TYR A 116 12.26 -8.55 -5.95
N MET A 117 11.39 -8.67 -6.95
CA MET A 117 10.21 -7.83 -7.14
C MET A 117 8.97 -8.58 -6.65
N LEU A 118 8.21 -8.00 -5.73
CA LEU A 118 6.93 -8.53 -5.26
C LEU A 118 5.77 -7.82 -5.95
N LEU A 119 4.88 -8.60 -6.55
CA LEU A 119 3.73 -8.12 -7.32
C LEU A 119 2.41 -8.65 -6.77
N ILE A 120 1.35 -7.86 -6.90
CA ILE A 120 -0.03 -8.31 -6.69
C ILE A 120 -0.57 -8.80 -8.03
N THR A 121 -0.77 -10.10 -8.20
CA THR A 121 -1.25 -10.70 -9.46
C THR A 121 -2.75 -10.96 -9.46
N LYS A 122 -3.40 -10.96 -8.29
CA LYS A 122 -4.86 -10.92 -8.16
C LYS A 122 -5.29 -10.03 -6.99
N ARG A 123 -6.40 -9.33 -7.17
CA ARG A 123 -7.06 -8.52 -6.14
C ARG A 123 -8.56 -8.70 -6.20
N ARG A 124 -9.25 -8.43 -5.10
CA ARG A 124 -10.71 -8.46 -4.99
C ARG A 124 -11.20 -7.15 -4.38
N GLN A 125 -12.22 -6.53 -4.97
CA GLN A 125 -12.85 -5.36 -4.37
C GLN A 125 -13.58 -5.78 -3.09
N ILE A 126 -13.35 -5.04 -2.00
CA ILE A 126 -13.93 -5.35 -0.67
C ILE A 126 -14.87 -4.27 -0.16
N GLY A 127 -14.90 -3.10 -0.80
CA GLY A 127 -15.81 -2.01 -0.53
C GLY A 127 -15.44 -0.76 -1.29
N SER A 128 -16.08 0.35 -0.97
CA SER A 128 -15.72 1.69 -1.46
C SER A 128 -15.93 2.75 -0.39
N ILE A 129 -15.06 3.77 -0.36
CA ILE A 129 -15.18 4.91 0.54
C ILE A 129 -15.35 6.14 -0.35
N ARG A 130 -16.51 6.81 -0.28
CA ARG A 130 -16.82 8.01 -1.10
C ARG A 130 -16.51 7.84 -2.60
N GLY A 131 -16.89 6.69 -3.17
CA GLY A 131 -16.63 6.35 -4.58
C GLY A 131 -15.24 5.78 -4.88
N HIS A 132 -14.32 5.80 -3.92
CA HIS A 132 -12.99 5.19 -4.08
C HIS A 132 -13.01 3.71 -3.70
N ASN A 133 -12.68 2.85 -4.64
CA ASN A 133 -12.70 1.40 -4.42
C ASN A 133 -11.53 0.95 -3.54
N VAL A 134 -11.82 0.09 -2.56
CA VAL A 134 -10.83 -0.57 -1.72
C VAL A 134 -10.71 -2.03 -2.14
N TYR A 135 -9.48 -2.54 -2.19
CA TYR A 135 -9.16 -3.87 -2.68
C TYR A 135 -8.38 -4.66 -1.64
N ALA A 136 -8.74 -5.93 -1.46
CA ALA A 136 -7.89 -6.91 -0.79
C ALA A 136 -6.96 -7.58 -1.81
N VAL A 137 -5.76 -7.92 -1.34
CA VAL A 137 -4.81 -8.75 -2.09
C VAL A 137 -5.32 -10.19 -2.11
N SER A 138 -5.32 -10.83 -3.28
CA SER A 138 -5.81 -12.21 -3.44
C SER A 138 -4.76 -13.19 -3.94
N LYS A 139 -3.72 -12.68 -4.63
CA LYS A 139 -2.55 -13.46 -5.02
C LYS A 139 -1.37 -12.52 -5.19
N THR A 140 -0.19 -12.97 -4.74
CA THR A 140 1.08 -12.30 -4.95
C THR A 140 2.08 -13.22 -5.62
N GLU A 141 3.07 -12.65 -6.29
CA GLU A 141 4.19 -13.37 -6.89
C GLU A 141 5.49 -12.63 -6.61
N MET A 142 6.54 -13.39 -6.29
CA MET A 142 7.91 -12.89 -6.07
C MET A 142 8.77 -13.32 -7.26
N ILE A 143 9.34 -12.36 -7.98
CA ILE A 143 10.12 -12.59 -9.20
C ILE A 143 11.55 -12.09 -8.97
N PRO A 144 12.60 -12.90 -9.20
CA PRO A 144 13.97 -12.41 -9.17
C PRO A 144 14.20 -11.40 -10.30
N VAL A 145 14.84 -10.28 -9.99
CA VAL A 145 15.10 -9.20 -10.96
C VAL A 145 16.19 -9.60 -11.96
N PRO A 146 17.39 -10.04 -11.53
CA PRO A 146 18.47 -10.33 -12.45
C PRO A 146 18.14 -11.51 -13.38
N ASN A 147 18.74 -11.47 -14.57
CA ASN A 147 18.66 -12.57 -15.50
C ASN A 147 19.33 -13.83 -14.90
N ALA A 148 18.77 -15.00 -15.18
CA ALA A 148 19.33 -16.28 -14.75
C ALA A 148 20.81 -16.46 -15.12
N THR A 149 21.27 -15.88 -16.24
CA THR A 149 22.69 -15.96 -16.66
C THR A 149 23.64 -15.15 -15.77
N VAL A 150 23.14 -14.21 -14.98
CA VAL A 150 23.92 -13.32 -14.10
C VAL A 150 23.65 -13.64 -12.63
N ASN A 151 22.80 -14.62 -12.34
CA ASN A 151 22.50 -15.00 -10.96
C ASN A 151 23.76 -15.54 -10.27
N SER A 152 24.05 -15.01 -9.09
CA SER A 152 25.09 -15.53 -8.23
C SER A 152 24.65 -16.87 -7.63
N SER A 153 25.61 -17.73 -7.29
CA SER A 153 25.35 -18.98 -6.54
C SER A 153 24.67 -18.74 -5.18
N ILE A 154 24.73 -17.50 -4.68
CA ILE A 154 24.08 -17.05 -3.45
C ILE A 154 22.55 -17.13 -3.57
N ALA A 155 21.99 -16.96 -4.76
CA ALA A 155 20.54 -17.02 -5.01
C ALA A 155 19.91 -18.36 -4.57
N ASP A 156 20.69 -19.44 -4.60
CA ASP A 156 20.27 -20.80 -4.22
C ASP A 156 20.82 -21.22 -2.85
N SER A 157 21.48 -20.31 -2.13
CA SER A 157 22.03 -20.61 -0.81
C SER A 157 20.93 -20.92 0.21
N LYS A 158 21.30 -21.70 1.25
CA LYS A 158 20.38 -22.06 2.34
C LYS A 158 19.89 -20.82 3.10
N ASP A 159 20.76 -19.83 3.29
CA ASP A 159 20.44 -18.61 4.01
C ASP A 159 19.52 -17.68 3.21
N GLU A 160 19.77 -17.52 1.91
CA GLU A 160 18.87 -16.79 1.01
C GLU A 160 17.46 -17.39 1.04
N ASN A 161 17.36 -18.71 0.89
CA ASN A 161 16.08 -19.42 0.95
C ASN A 161 15.41 -19.31 2.33
N ARG A 162 16.17 -19.24 3.42
CA ARG A 162 15.65 -18.98 4.77
C ARG A 162 15.01 -17.59 4.86
N TYR A 163 15.67 -16.54 4.36
CA TYR A 163 15.10 -15.19 4.38
C TYR A 163 13.86 -15.07 3.49
N LYS A 164 13.89 -15.68 2.30
CA LYS A 164 12.69 -15.77 1.44
C LYS A 164 11.52 -16.43 2.16
N LYS A 165 11.76 -17.55 2.85
CA LYS A 165 10.71 -18.22 3.65
C LYS A 165 10.19 -17.36 4.80
N LEU A 166 11.05 -16.59 5.47
CA LEU A 166 10.63 -15.67 6.53
C LEU A 166 9.70 -14.58 5.98
N LEU A 167 10.05 -13.95 4.85
CA LEU A 167 9.16 -12.97 4.22
C LEU A 167 7.85 -13.62 3.75
N CYS A 168 7.92 -14.79 3.10
CA CYS A 168 6.75 -15.53 2.62
C CYS A 168 5.87 -16.10 3.74
N SER A 169 6.34 -16.12 5.00
CA SER A 169 5.51 -16.45 6.15
C SER A 169 4.44 -15.39 6.43
N VAL A 170 4.66 -14.15 5.95
CA VAL A 170 3.63 -13.12 5.95
C VAL A 170 2.71 -13.36 4.76
N ASP A 171 1.54 -13.89 5.05
CA ASP A 171 0.51 -14.13 4.05
C ASP A 171 -0.15 -12.81 3.63
N LEU A 172 0.34 -12.24 2.53
CA LEU A 172 -0.19 -11.01 1.96
C LEU A 172 -1.65 -11.13 1.49
N THR A 173 -2.23 -12.33 1.42
CA THR A 173 -3.64 -12.50 1.03
C THR A 173 -4.62 -12.37 2.19
N LYS A 174 -4.11 -12.35 3.42
CA LYS A 174 -4.90 -12.19 4.64
C LYS A 174 -4.74 -10.79 5.18
N ASP A 175 -5.85 -10.09 5.37
CA ASP A 175 -5.88 -8.85 6.14
C ASP A 175 -5.05 -7.69 5.54
N PHE A 176 -4.62 -7.81 4.28
CA PHE A 176 -3.98 -6.72 3.52
C PHE A 176 -4.92 -6.11 2.51
N PHE A 177 -5.04 -4.79 2.55
CA PHE A 177 -5.87 -4.02 1.65
C PHE A 177 -5.22 -2.70 1.24
N PHE A 178 -5.69 -2.15 0.14
CA PHE A 178 -5.20 -0.89 -0.43
C PHE A 178 -6.27 -0.23 -1.31
N SER A 179 -6.05 1.03 -1.67
CA SER A 179 -6.80 1.73 -2.71
C SER A 179 -5.83 2.46 -3.63
N TYR A 180 -6.20 2.63 -4.90
CA TYR A 180 -5.42 3.38 -5.87
C TYR A 180 -5.63 4.89 -5.78
N SER A 181 -6.79 5.30 -5.29
CA SER A 181 -7.23 6.69 -5.33
C SER A 181 -7.65 7.25 -3.98
N TYR A 182 -7.54 6.46 -2.90
CA TYR A 182 -7.85 6.89 -1.54
C TYR A 182 -6.73 6.45 -0.60
N HIS A 183 -6.29 7.35 0.29
CA HIS A 183 -5.24 7.04 1.26
C HIS A 183 -5.84 6.27 2.45
N VAL A 184 -6.07 4.97 2.25
CA VAL A 184 -6.65 4.05 3.25
C VAL A 184 -5.81 3.93 4.52
N MET A 185 -4.54 4.33 4.49
CA MET A 185 -3.64 4.39 5.65
C MET A 185 -3.93 5.58 6.57
N LEU A 186 -4.78 6.52 6.16
CA LEU A 186 -5.22 7.66 6.95
C LEU A 186 -6.69 7.50 7.34
N SER A 187 -7.06 8.07 8.48
CA SER A 187 -8.48 8.30 8.82
C SER A 187 -9.15 9.24 7.80
N LEU A 188 -10.47 9.19 7.70
CA LEU A 188 -11.26 10.11 6.88
C LEU A 188 -10.99 11.58 7.21
N GLN A 189 -10.95 11.95 8.48
CA GLN A 189 -10.64 13.33 8.90
C GLN A 189 -9.30 13.79 8.34
N LYS A 190 -8.24 12.97 8.50
CA LYS A 190 -6.92 13.24 7.92
C LYS A 190 -6.98 13.33 6.39
N ASN A 191 -7.72 12.46 5.70
CA ASN A 191 -7.88 12.55 4.24
C ASN A 191 -8.56 13.87 3.79
N LEU A 192 -9.44 14.45 4.62
CA LEU A 192 -10.14 15.71 4.32
C LEU A 192 -9.30 16.96 4.63
N CYS A 193 -8.47 16.90 5.67
CA CYS A 193 -7.71 18.05 6.14
C CYS A 193 -6.27 18.12 5.61
N ASN A 194 -5.73 17.00 5.10
CA ASN A 194 -4.32 16.91 4.79
C ASN A 194 -4.03 17.20 3.32
N ASN A 195 -3.16 18.18 3.06
CA ASN A 195 -2.70 18.55 1.72
C ASN A 195 -1.31 17.98 1.39
N GLU A 196 -0.79 17.08 2.23
CA GLU A 196 0.56 16.54 2.08
C GLU A 196 0.74 15.72 0.79
N PRO A 197 1.89 15.87 0.10
CA PRO A 197 2.21 15.08 -1.07
C PRO A 197 2.18 13.57 -0.79
N GLY A 198 1.71 12.79 -1.76
CA GLY A 198 1.56 11.34 -1.64
C GLY A 198 2.83 10.58 -1.21
N GLN A 199 4.03 11.12 -1.49
CA GLN A 199 5.29 10.48 -1.12
C GLN A 199 5.53 10.45 0.40
N PHE A 200 5.15 11.51 1.12
CA PHE A 200 5.22 11.57 2.58
C PHE A 200 4.15 10.68 3.23
N LEU A 201 3.00 10.53 2.58
CA LEU A 201 1.93 9.65 3.07
C LEU A 201 2.34 8.17 3.11
N TYR A 202 3.29 7.77 2.27
CA TYR A 202 3.86 6.42 2.28
C TYR A 202 4.77 6.15 3.48
N GLU A 203 5.24 7.18 4.18
CA GLU A 203 6.12 7.03 5.34
C GLU A 203 5.36 6.73 6.64
N THR A 204 4.04 6.92 6.61
CA THR A 204 3.15 6.73 7.74
C THR A 204 3.28 5.33 8.36
N MET A 205 2.96 5.24 9.64
CA MET A 205 3.07 4.01 10.42
C MET A 205 2.17 2.87 9.92
N PHE A 206 1.14 3.17 9.12
CA PHE A 206 0.18 2.18 8.62
C PHE A 206 0.48 1.65 7.22
N VAL A 207 1.52 2.16 6.54
CA VAL A 207 1.98 1.62 5.25
C VAL A 207 2.97 0.50 5.49
N TRP A 208 2.46 -0.74 5.54
CA TRP A 208 3.23 -1.93 5.89
C TRP A 208 4.45 -2.13 4.97
N ASN A 209 4.28 -1.91 3.66
CA ASN A 209 5.33 -2.07 2.65
C ASN A 209 6.17 -0.81 2.41
N GLU A 210 6.23 0.14 3.35
CA GLU A 210 7.04 1.36 3.19
C GLU A 210 8.49 1.04 2.87
N PHE A 211 9.09 0.09 3.59
CA PHE A 211 10.48 -0.33 3.38
C PHE A 211 10.69 -0.91 1.98
N LEU A 212 9.79 -1.80 1.55
CA LEU A 212 9.87 -2.48 0.25
C LEU A 212 9.72 -1.49 -0.92
N THR A 213 8.94 -0.43 -0.74
CA THR A 213 8.72 0.58 -1.78
C THR A 213 9.74 1.72 -1.77
N ARG A 214 10.57 1.83 -0.72
CA ARG A 214 11.48 2.96 -0.54
C ARG A 214 12.46 3.13 -1.71
N GLY A 215 13.06 2.04 -2.19
CA GLY A 215 14.01 2.07 -3.29
C GLY A 215 13.40 2.65 -4.57
N ILE A 216 12.30 2.07 -5.05
CA ILE A 216 11.62 2.55 -6.27
C ILE A 216 11.08 3.98 -6.11
N ARG A 217 10.53 4.35 -4.95
CA ARG A 217 10.08 5.73 -4.68
C ARG A 217 11.24 6.72 -4.71
N GLY A 218 12.40 6.35 -4.21
CA GLY A 218 13.62 7.19 -4.27
C GLY A 218 14.15 7.37 -5.69
N HIS A 219 14.06 6.34 -6.55
CA HIS A 219 14.50 6.43 -7.94
C HIS A 219 13.54 7.26 -8.81
N LEU A 220 12.24 7.07 -8.63
CA LEU A 220 11.22 7.65 -9.52
C LEU A 220 10.61 8.95 -8.99
N GLN A 221 10.79 9.25 -7.71
CA GLN A 221 10.18 10.40 -7.03
C GLN A 221 8.64 10.45 -7.17
N ASN A 222 8.00 9.27 -7.27
CA ASN A 222 6.55 9.13 -7.32
C ASN A 222 6.09 7.79 -6.76
N THR A 223 4.77 7.62 -6.65
CA THR A 223 4.12 6.40 -6.11
C THR A 223 3.24 5.68 -7.13
N LEU A 224 3.35 6.02 -8.42
CA LEU A 224 2.39 5.60 -9.45
C LEU A 224 2.40 4.08 -9.70
N TRP A 225 3.56 3.44 -9.51
CA TRP A 225 3.80 2.02 -9.77
C TRP A 225 3.55 1.13 -8.56
N THR A 226 3.54 1.73 -7.38
CA THR A 226 3.42 1.04 -6.08
C THR A 226 2.03 1.21 -5.49
N VAL A 227 1.69 0.34 -4.53
CA VAL A 227 0.48 0.51 -3.72
C VAL A 227 0.86 0.61 -2.24
N ALA A 228 0.17 1.46 -1.48
CA ALA A 228 0.32 1.51 -0.03
C ALA A 228 -0.51 0.38 0.60
N LEU A 229 0.16 -0.70 1.01
CA LEU A 229 -0.50 -1.82 1.68
C LEU A 229 -0.72 -1.50 3.16
N VAL A 230 -1.97 -1.61 3.58
CA VAL A 230 -2.36 -1.52 4.99
C VAL A 230 -2.65 -2.93 5.49
N TYR A 231 -2.12 -3.24 6.67
CA TYR A 231 -2.38 -4.49 7.37
C TYR A 231 -3.43 -4.27 8.47
N GLY A 232 -4.46 -5.11 8.51
CA GLY A 232 -5.49 -5.05 9.55
C GLY A 232 -6.84 -5.55 9.04
N PHE A 233 -7.91 -4.84 9.35
CA PHE A 233 -9.27 -5.29 9.03
C PHE A 233 -9.98 -4.29 8.14
N PHE A 234 -10.78 -4.80 7.21
CA PHE A 234 -11.72 -3.99 6.45
C PHE A 234 -13.02 -4.77 6.25
N LYS A 235 -14.14 -4.17 6.63
CA LYS A 235 -15.46 -4.68 6.33
C LYS A 235 -16.40 -3.52 6.04
N GLN A 236 -17.24 -3.71 5.04
CA GLN A 236 -18.33 -2.81 4.72
C GLN A 236 -19.63 -3.60 4.66
N ALA A 237 -20.69 -3.02 5.21
CA ALA A 237 -22.04 -3.56 5.16
C ALA A 237 -23.02 -2.44 4.82
N THR A 238 -24.00 -2.75 3.97
CA THR A 238 -25.18 -1.89 3.77
C THR A 238 -26.21 -2.27 4.83
N LEU A 239 -26.71 -1.27 5.55
CA LEU A 239 -27.70 -1.41 6.60
C LEU A 239 -28.86 -0.46 6.29
N SER A 240 -30.06 -0.82 6.76
CA SER A 240 -31.27 0.00 6.58
C SER A 240 -31.88 0.30 7.94
N VAL A 241 -32.10 1.59 8.24
CA VAL A 241 -32.78 2.04 9.46
C VAL A 241 -33.81 3.09 9.08
N SER A 242 -35.06 2.89 9.51
CA SER A 242 -36.16 3.82 9.25
C SER A 242 -36.35 4.15 7.76
N GLY A 243 -36.15 3.16 6.87
CA GLY A 243 -36.30 3.31 5.42
C GLY A 243 -35.16 4.06 4.72
N ARG A 244 -34.05 4.34 5.43
CA ARG A 244 -32.83 4.91 4.85
C ARG A 244 -31.71 3.89 4.86
N ASP A 245 -31.11 3.70 3.69
CA ASP A 245 -29.97 2.80 3.51
C ASP A 245 -28.67 3.58 3.69
N PHE A 246 -27.75 2.99 4.44
CA PHE A 246 -26.43 3.55 4.67
C PHE A 246 -25.35 2.48 4.64
N LYS A 247 -24.12 2.89 4.35
CA LYS A 247 -22.95 2.03 4.39
C LYS A 247 -22.19 2.24 5.68
N LEU A 248 -22.12 1.18 6.49
CA LEU A 248 -21.23 1.10 7.65
C LEU A 248 -19.92 0.45 7.21
N THR A 249 -18.82 1.18 7.36
CA THR A 249 -17.46 0.71 7.08
C THR A 249 -16.67 0.65 8.37
N LEU A 250 -16.10 -0.50 8.68
CA LEU A 250 -15.17 -0.67 9.79
C LEU A 250 -13.78 -0.97 9.23
N ILE A 251 -12.82 -0.14 9.59
CA ILE A 251 -11.42 -0.25 9.17
C ILE A 251 -10.56 -0.35 10.43
N ALA A 252 -9.67 -1.34 10.50
CA ALA A 252 -8.61 -1.37 11.50
C ALA A 252 -7.27 -1.36 10.78
N ARG A 253 -6.37 -0.47 11.20
CA ARG A 253 -5.04 -0.29 10.62
C ARG A 253 -4.01 -0.59 11.69
N ARG A 254 -3.18 -1.61 11.46
CA ARG A 254 -2.12 -2.01 12.39
C ARG A 254 -0.80 -1.34 12.01
N SER A 255 -0.15 -0.76 13.00
CA SER A 255 1.16 -0.14 12.83
C SER A 255 2.22 -1.14 12.40
N ARG A 256 3.07 -0.74 11.46
CA ARG A 256 4.31 -1.43 11.08
C ARG A 256 5.42 -1.24 12.11
N HIS A 257 5.29 -0.24 12.98
CA HIS A 257 6.31 0.10 13.96
C HIS A 257 6.20 -0.75 15.22
N TYR A 258 7.36 -1.07 15.79
CA TYR A 258 7.50 -1.83 17.02
C TYR A 258 6.60 -3.09 17.05
N ALA A 259 6.45 -3.70 15.88
CA ALA A 259 5.67 -4.90 15.68
C ALA A 259 6.40 -6.11 16.27
N GLY A 260 5.63 -7.03 16.84
CA GLY A 260 6.11 -8.30 17.34
C GLY A 260 4.99 -9.05 18.05
N THR A 261 5.30 -10.23 18.58
CA THR A 261 4.33 -11.02 19.33
C THR A 261 4.07 -10.37 20.69
N ARG A 262 2.84 -10.52 21.20
CA ARG A 262 2.34 -9.86 22.42
C ARG A 262 3.26 -10.05 23.64
N TYR A 263 4.00 -11.15 23.72
CA TYR A 263 4.88 -11.44 24.85
C TYR A 263 6.33 -11.00 24.63
N LEU A 264 6.73 -10.74 23.38
CA LEU A 264 8.10 -10.30 23.05
C LEU A 264 8.20 -8.78 22.83
N LYS A 265 7.10 -8.11 22.46
CA LYS A 265 7.05 -6.67 22.23
C LYS A 265 5.88 -6.05 22.98
N ARG A 266 6.22 -5.24 23.99
CA ARG A 266 5.31 -4.48 24.85
C ARG A 266 5.91 -3.12 25.16
N GLY A 267 5.06 -2.22 25.64
CA GLY A 267 5.51 -0.88 25.98
C GLY A 267 5.76 0.01 24.78
N VAL A 268 6.66 0.96 24.97
CA VAL A 268 7.12 1.93 23.98
C VAL A 268 8.61 1.72 23.69
N ASN A 269 9.04 2.03 22.47
CA ASN A 269 10.47 2.09 22.14
C ASN A 269 11.04 3.50 22.32
N GLU A 270 12.37 3.63 22.18
CA GLU A 270 13.10 4.90 22.30
C GLU A 270 12.61 6.01 21.36
N LYS A 271 11.91 5.65 20.27
CA LYS A 271 11.33 6.58 19.30
C LYS A 271 9.87 6.94 19.61
N GLY A 272 9.37 6.58 20.80
CA GLY A 272 7.98 6.87 21.21
C GLY A 272 6.92 5.99 20.52
N ARG A 273 7.31 4.92 19.82
CA ARG A 273 6.37 4.05 19.08
C ARG A 273 5.92 2.90 19.98
N VAL A 274 4.63 2.83 20.28
CA VAL A 274 4.05 1.79 21.12
C VAL A 274 3.89 0.47 20.36
N ALA A 275 4.02 -0.65 21.07
CA ALA A 275 3.81 -1.97 20.49
C ALA A 275 2.31 -2.21 20.27
N ASN A 276 1.97 -3.03 19.27
CA ASN A 276 0.58 -3.42 18.97
C ASN A 276 -0.37 -2.24 18.76
N ASP A 277 0.13 -1.15 18.20
CA ASP A 277 -0.65 0.06 17.89
C ASP A 277 -1.61 -0.19 16.72
N VAL A 278 -2.89 0.12 16.93
CA VAL A 278 -3.99 -0.09 16.01
C VAL A 278 -4.94 1.11 16.06
N GLU A 279 -5.19 1.71 14.89
CA GLU A 279 -6.24 2.70 14.68
C GLU A 279 -7.48 1.98 14.12
N THR A 280 -8.60 2.05 14.82
CA THR A 280 -9.90 1.53 14.36
C THR A 280 -10.79 2.70 14.00
N GLU A 281 -11.38 2.67 12.81
CA GLU A 281 -12.25 3.72 12.31
C GLU A 281 -13.57 3.14 11.83
N GLN A 282 -14.64 3.72 12.34
CA GLN A 282 -15.99 3.50 11.86
C GLN A 282 -16.37 4.67 10.96
N ILE A 283 -16.74 4.40 9.71
CA ILE A 283 -17.25 5.38 8.76
C ILE A 283 -18.69 5.03 8.41
N VAL A 284 -19.59 6.01 8.51
CA VAL A 284 -20.98 5.89 8.06
C VAL A 284 -21.24 6.97 7.03
N PHE A 285 -21.78 6.58 5.88
CA PHE A 285 -22.30 7.51 4.89
C PHE A 285 -23.56 6.96 4.25
N GLU A 286 -24.44 7.87 3.86
CA GLU A 286 -25.71 7.53 3.20
C GLU A 286 -25.45 6.94 1.80
N ASP A 287 -26.20 5.91 1.44
CA ASP A 287 -26.09 5.26 0.14
C ASP A 287 -27.05 5.93 -0.85
N VAL A 288 -26.66 7.09 -1.40
CA VAL A 288 -27.50 7.87 -2.31
C VAL A 288 -27.32 7.38 -3.76
N PRO A 289 -28.40 7.00 -4.49
CA PRO A 289 -28.30 6.46 -5.85
C PRO A 289 -27.72 7.42 -6.90
N ASP A 290 -27.89 8.75 -6.74
CA ASP A 290 -27.62 9.76 -7.79
C ASP A 290 -26.71 10.93 -7.34
N GLY A 291 -25.95 10.81 -6.25
CA GLY A 291 -25.15 11.93 -5.74
C GLY A 291 -23.96 11.56 -4.88
N LEU A 292 -23.06 12.53 -4.67
CA LEU A 292 -22.05 12.42 -3.61
C LEU A 292 -22.77 12.23 -2.27
N PRO A 293 -22.26 11.38 -1.36
CA PRO A 293 -22.84 11.25 -0.04
C PRO A 293 -22.90 12.62 0.63
N THR A 294 -24.13 13.09 0.91
CA THR A 294 -24.38 14.43 1.47
C THR A 294 -23.81 14.54 2.88
N GLU A 295 -23.83 13.43 3.62
CA GLU A 295 -23.34 13.34 4.99
C GLU A 295 -22.42 12.13 5.17
N VAL A 296 -21.29 12.38 5.83
CA VAL A 296 -20.35 11.33 6.23
C VAL A 296 -19.91 11.58 7.67
N THR A 297 -19.91 10.52 8.46
CA THR A 297 -19.35 10.53 9.81
C THR A 297 -18.19 9.56 9.88
N SER A 298 -17.17 9.92 10.66
CA SER A 298 -16.04 9.05 10.98
C SER A 298 -15.74 9.16 12.46
N VAL A 299 -15.59 8.01 13.11
CA VAL A 299 -15.19 7.90 14.51
C VAL A 299 -13.95 7.02 14.58
N VAL A 300 -12.87 7.56 15.14
CA VAL A 300 -11.58 6.89 15.27
C VAL A 300 -11.31 6.54 16.73
N GLN A 301 -10.86 5.32 16.97
CA GLN A 301 -10.43 4.81 18.27
C GLN A 301 -9.04 4.17 18.15
N ASN A 302 -8.14 4.52 19.06
CA ASN A 302 -6.79 3.96 19.09
C ASN A 302 -6.66 2.92 20.20
N ARG A 303 -5.93 1.85 19.91
CA ARG A 303 -5.55 0.81 20.87
C ARG A 303 -4.08 0.48 20.67
N GLY A 304 -3.29 0.57 21.74
CA GLY A 304 -1.88 0.20 21.73
C GLY A 304 -1.43 -0.36 23.08
N SER A 305 -0.16 -0.72 23.16
CA SER A 305 0.47 -1.00 24.46
C SER A 305 0.55 0.27 25.30
N ILE A 306 0.53 0.10 26.62
CA ILE A 306 0.75 1.20 27.57
C ILE A 306 2.09 1.87 27.24
N PRO A 307 2.14 3.21 27.08
CA PRO A 307 3.32 3.94 26.60
C PRO A 307 4.39 4.11 27.70
N LEU A 308 4.83 3.00 28.27
CA LEU A 308 5.90 2.93 29.26
C LEU A 308 7.02 2.03 28.72
N PHE A 309 8.24 2.26 29.18
CA PHE A 309 9.32 1.30 28.98
C PHE A 309 9.11 0.17 29.99
N TRP A 310 8.58 -0.96 29.53
CA TRP A 310 8.35 -2.08 30.42
C TRP A 310 8.57 -3.41 29.73
N SER A 311 8.98 -4.39 30.54
CA SER A 311 9.13 -5.77 30.12
C SER A 311 8.47 -6.70 31.13
N GLN A 312 8.13 -7.90 30.67
CA GLN A 312 7.61 -8.96 31.51
C GLN A 312 8.33 -10.24 31.11
N GLU A 313 8.97 -10.89 32.07
CA GLU A 313 9.68 -12.13 31.79
C GLU A 313 8.69 -13.23 31.42
N THR A 314 8.93 -13.89 30.28
CA THR A 314 8.00 -14.89 29.72
C THR A 314 8.32 -16.30 30.23
N SER A 315 8.62 -16.45 31.52
CA SER A 315 8.86 -17.77 32.12
C SER A 315 7.55 -18.54 32.23
N ARG A 316 7.49 -19.75 31.65
CA ARG A 316 6.33 -20.66 31.75
C ARG A 316 6.08 -21.16 33.18
N LEU A 317 7.04 -20.97 34.08
CA LEU A 317 6.98 -21.44 35.46
C LEU A 317 6.39 -20.39 36.42
N ASN A 318 6.36 -19.11 36.02
CA ASN A 318 5.84 -18.03 36.84
C ASN A 318 4.37 -17.76 36.48
N LEU A 319 3.46 -18.23 37.34
CA LEU A 319 2.01 -18.01 37.19
C LEU A 319 1.62 -16.53 37.18
N LYS A 320 2.42 -15.66 37.81
CA LYS A 320 2.24 -14.21 37.84
C LYS A 320 3.61 -13.51 37.74
N PRO A 321 4.15 -13.32 36.52
CA PRO A 321 5.44 -12.68 36.34
C PRO A 321 5.34 -11.18 36.61
N ASP A 322 6.33 -10.64 37.33
CA ASP A 322 6.40 -9.21 37.66
C ASP A 322 6.53 -8.33 36.42
N ILE A 323 6.01 -7.11 36.54
CA ILE A 323 6.17 -6.07 35.51
C ILE A 323 7.37 -5.23 35.89
N ILE A 324 8.41 -5.25 35.05
CA ILE A 324 9.60 -4.44 35.24
C ILE A 324 9.41 -3.15 34.45
N CYS A 325 9.15 -2.05 35.15
CA CYS A 325 9.19 -0.71 34.60
C CYS A 325 10.65 -0.22 34.57
N MET A 326 11.07 0.30 33.42
CA MET A 326 12.41 0.83 33.22
C MET A 326 12.32 2.37 33.16
N CYS A 327 13.19 3.05 33.90
CA CYS A 327 13.45 4.47 33.69
C CYS A 327 14.59 4.61 32.67
N LEU A 328 14.44 5.57 31.75
CA LEU A 328 15.49 5.95 30.80
C LEU A 328 16.63 6.68 31.51
#